data_AF-A0A356E4K2-F1
#
_entry.id   AF-A0A356E4K2-F1
#
_cell.length_a   1.000
_cell.length_b   1.000
_cell.length_c   1.000
_cell.angle_alpha   90.00
_cell.angle_beta   90.00
_cell.angle_gamma   90.00
#
_symmetry.space_group_name_H-M   'P 1'
#
loop_
_entity.id
_entity.type
_entity.pdbx_description
1 polymer ?
#
loop_
_entity_poly.entity_id
_entity_poly.type
_entity_poly.pdbx_seq_one_letter_code
_entity_poly.pdbx_strand_id
1 'polypeptide(L)'
;SSVNGQIMPPVMGAAAFLMIEYVNMPYSQLITHAFLPAFISYIALVYIVHLEACKMGLQGLPRTDPVNPFVVTLLRILTSFLVICILYFALDFGLGWIKTAIPDLAFPVVCTLLTVVYVALIRRVASFPDLEPDDPNAKIVRLPSAKPTVNAGLHYLLPVVVLMWCLMIERLSPGLSAFWGTMALAVILVTQRPLLSFFRKEQTNKKELFKLGIQEFINGLEAGGRNMIGIGIATATAGIIVGSVSLTGFGVQLTSIIEVFSMGNILLMLILVAGFSLILGMGLPTTANYIVVSSLMALVIVEVGKQNGLIVPLIAVHLFVFYFGIMADVTPPVGLASFAAAAISGGSPIKTGVEAFYYSLRTAILPFLFIFNTDLLLIDVGWAKGIMVFVVSTIAILLFTAATMNFFFTKNKWWETVALMLAAFVMFRPDFFMEYISPTARHIEPAHLVQEIAKTPVGQNLKIKVSGLNPYGKEIEFYSQLSVP
;
A
#
# COMPACT_ATOMS: atom_id res chain seq x y z
N SER A 1 -3.21 -12.06 5.27
CA SER A 1 -2.00 -11.34 5.74
C SER A 1 -2.39 -9.90 6.06
N SER A 2 -2.16 -9.44 7.29
CA SER A 2 -2.51 -8.07 7.75
C SER A 2 -1.65 -6.98 7.09
N VAL A 3 -0.52 -7.35 6.50
CA VAL A 3 0.50 -6.44 5.96
C VAL A 3 0.05 -5.79 4.66
N ASN A 4 -0.72 -6.51 3.84
CA ASN A 4 -1.21 -5.99 2.57
C ASN A 4 -2.17 -4.79 2.76
N GLY A 5 -2.77 -4.61 3.94
CA GLY A 5 -3.54 -3.41 4.25
C GLY A 5 -2.70 -2.13 4.21
N GLN A 6 -1.40 -2.22 4.48
CA GLN A 6 -0.49 -1.08 4.52
C GLN A 6 -0.05 -0.60 3.14
N ILE A 7 -0.20 -1.43 2.10
CA ILE A 7 0.10 -1.06 0.71
C ILE A 7 -1.14 -0.55 -0.03
N MET A 8 -2.35 -0.80 0.47
CA MET A 8 -3.60 -0.46 -0.22
C MET A 8 -3.92 1.03 -0.08
N PRO A 9 -4.01 1.77 -1.19
CA PRO A 9 -4.56 3.11 -1.15
C PRO A 9 -6.05 3.12 -0.77
N PRO A 10 -6.52 4.14 -0.04
CA PRO A 10 -5.77 5.26 0.48
C PRO A 10 -5.34 5.09 1.94
N VAL A 11 -5.50 3.89 2.50
CA VAL A 11 -5.25 3.61 3.92
C VAL A 11 -3.75 3.47 4.21
N MET A 12 -2.91 3.37 3.15
CA MET A 12 -1.45 3.30 3.20
C MET A 12 -0.93 4.10 4.40
N GLY A 13 -0.45 3.38 5.43
CA GLY A 13 -0.29 3.91 6.78
C GLY A 13 0.68 5.10 6.89
N ALA A 14 1.06 5.48 8.10
CA ALA A 14 1.91 6.67 8.33
C ALA A 14 3.22 6.70 7.49
N ALA A 15 3.77 5.54 7.09
CA ALA A 15 4.91 5.44 6.18
C ALA A 15 4.68 6.10 4.81
N ALA A 16 3.45 6.13 4.31
CA ALA A 16 3.12 6.78 3.05
C ALA A 16 3.35 8.30 3.10
N PHE A 17 3.15 8.92 4.27
CA PHE A 17 3.43 10.34 4.47
C PHE A 17 4.91 10.66 4.46
N LEU A 18 5.74 9.77 5.02
CA LEU A 18 7.19 9.89 4.92
C LEU A 18 7.67 9.65 3.49
N MET A 19 7.01 8.75 2.75
CA MET A 19 7.34 8.46 1.36
C MET A 19 7.13 9.66 0.44
N ILE A 20 6.01 10.36 0.56
CA ILE A 20 5.77 11.57 -0.24
C ILE A 20 6.76 12.69 0.10
N GLU A 21 7.22 12.77 1.35
CA GLU A 21 8.22 13.75 1.78
C GLU A 21 9.60 13.44 1.22
N TYR A 22 10.04 12.17 1.27
CA TYR A 22 11.33 11.75 0.70
C TYR A 22 11.37 11.78 -0.83
N VAL A 23 10.29 11.38 -1.49
CA VAL A 23 10.20 11.40 -2.96
C VAL A 23 9.82 12.79 -3.49
N ASN A 24 9.40 13.70 -2.60
CA ASN A 24 8.92 15.05 -2.93
C ASN A 24 7.83 15.06 -4.01
N MET A 25 6.77 14.29 -3.79
CA MET A 25 5.66 14.13 -4.73
C MET A 25 4.29 14.24 -4.03
N PRO A 26 3.23 14.72 -4.71
CA PRO A 26 1.89 14.73 -4.13
C PRO A 26 1.38 13.32 -3.76
N TYR A 27 0.64 13.21 -2.66
CA TYR A 27 0.08 11.92 -2.23
C TYR A 27 -0.88 11.28 -3.24
N SER A 28 -1.59 12.08 -4.05
CA SER A 28 -2.42 11.57 -5.13
C SER A 28 -1.63 10.78 -6.18
N GLN A 29 -0.39 11.20 -6.46
CA GLN A 29 0.50 10.46 -7.35
C GLN A 29 1.00 9.19 -6.68
N LEU A 30 1.34 9.22 -5.38
CA LEU A 30 1.71 8.03 -4.62
C LEU A 30 0.60 6.98 -4.65
N ILE A 31 -0.65 7.38 -4.37
CA ILE A 31 -1.82 6.49 -4.47
C ILE A 31 -1.89 5.88 -5.86
N THR A 32 -1.78 6.71 -6.90
CA THR A 32 -1.90 6.26 -8.30
C THR A 32 -0.86 5.19 -8.62
N HIS A 33 0.40 5.40 -8.21
CA HIS A 33 1.48 4.45 -8.45
C HIS A 33 1.37 3.17 -7.61
N ALA A 34 0.83 3.26 -6.40
CA ALA A 34 0.65 2.10 -5.52
C ALA A 34 -0.65 1.31 -5.79
N PHE A 35 -1.64 1.91 -6.47
CA PHE A 35 -2.98 1.35 -6.64
C PHE A 35 -2.98 0.01 -7.37
N LEU A 36 -2.41 -0.03 -8.56
CA LEU A 36 -2.45 -1.23 -9.41
C LEU A 36 -1.68 -2.40 -8.78
N PRO A 37 -0.44 -2.21 -8.25
CA PRO A 37 0.25 -3.27 -7.53
C PRO A 37 -0.52 -3.74 -6.28
N ALA A 38 -1.06 -2.82 -5.47
CA ALA A 38 -1.82 -3.20 -4.29
C ALA A 38 -3.06 -4.04 -4.64
N PHE A 39 -3.81 -3.64 -5.68
CA PHE A 39 -5.00 -4.37 -6.10
C PHE A 39 -4.66 -5.77 -6.63
N ILE A 40 -3.61 -5.90 -7.44
CA ILE A 40 -3.11 -7.21 -7.91
C ILE A 40 -2.69 -8.08 -6.72
N SER A 41 -1.99 -7.53 -5.73
CA SER A 41 -1.60 -8.24 -4.51
C SER A 41 -2.80 -8.76 -3.72
N TYR A 42 -3.89 -7.99 -3.64
CA TYR A 42 -5.14 -8.43 -3.00
C TYR A 42 -5.86 -9.53 -3.78
N ILE A 43 -5.94 -9.43 -5.11
CA ILE A 43 -6.50 -10.48 -5.97
C ILE A 43 -5.70 -11.77 -5.78
N ALA A 44 -4.37 -11.68 -5.83
CA ALA A 44 -3.48 -12.81 -5.59
C ALA A 44 -3.69 -13.40 -4.19
N LEU A 45 -3.83 -12.58 -3.15
CA LEU A 45 -4.10 -13.05 -1.79
C LEU A 45 -5.44 -13.81 -1.69
N VAL A 46 -6.52 -13.28 -2.27
CA VAL A 46 -7.82 -13.95 -2.31
C VAL A 46 -7.70 -15.29 -3.03
N TYR A 47 -6.94 -15.32 -4.13
CA TYR A 47 -6.70 -16.53 -4.89
C TYR A 47 -5.87 -17.56 -4.13
N ILE A 48 -4.81 -17.15 -3.41
CA ILE A 48 -4.03 -18.02 -2.52
C ILE A 48 -4.95 -18.68 -1.49
N VAL A 49 -5.80 -17.89 -0.81
CA VAL A 49 -6.75 -18.41 0.18
C VAL A 49 -7.75 -19.38 -0.46
N HIS A 50 -8.23 -19.06 -1.66
CA HIS A 50 -9.14 -19.94 -2.40
C HIS A 50 -8.50 -21.28 -2.77
N LEU A 51 -7.29 -21.26 -3.35
CA LEU A 51 -6.56 -22.48 -3.72
C LEU A 51 -6.24 -23.33 -2.49
N GLU A 52 -5.83 -22.72 -1.38
CA GLU A 52 -5.53 -23.48 -0.16
C GLU A 52 -6.81 -24.09 0.44
N ALA A 53 -7.92 -23.36 0.44
CA ALA A 53 -9.21 -23.88 0.89
C ALA A 53 -9.69 -25.06 0.02
N CYS A 54 -9.56 -24.96 -1.30
CA CYS A 54 -9.88 -26.05 -2.23
C CYS A 54 -8.98 -27.27 -2.00
N LYS A 55 -7.68 -27.06 -1.84
CA LYS A 55 -6.69 -28.11 -1.57
C LYS A 55 -6.95 -28.84 -0.24
N MET A 56 -7.44 -28.11 0.77
CA MET A 56 -7.83 -28.67 2.07
C MET A 56 -9.26 -29.22 2.10
N GLY A 57 -10.05 -29.06 1.04
CA GLY A 57 -11.46 -29.48 0.99
C GLY A 57 -12.35 -28.75 1.99
N LEU A 58 -12.02 -27.51 2.36
CA LEU A 58 -12.78 -26.74 3.35
C LEU A 58 -14.17 -26.37 2.82
N GLN A 59 -15.19 -26.57 3.64
CA GLN A 59 -16.57 -26.15 3.36
C GLN A 59 -16.91 -24.89 4.15
N GLY A 60 -17.61 -23.96 3.50
CA GLY A 60 -18.08 -22.74 4.15
C GLY A 60 -19.14 -23.01 5.20
N LEU A 61 -19.17 -22.20 6.25
CA LEU A 61 -20.23 -22.23 7.26
C LEU A 61 -21.60 -21.92 6.62
N PRO A 62 -22.71 -22.44 7.20
CA PRO A 62 -24.05 -22.10 6.75
C PRO A 62 -24.28 -20.58 6.84
N ARG A 63 -24.68 -19.98 5.72
CA ARG A 63 -24.95 -18.55 5.63
C ARG A 63 -26.27 -18.21 6.32
N THR A 64 -26.27 -17.13 7.09
CA THR A 64 -27.45 -16.59 7.75
C THR A 64 -28.38 -15.88 6.77
N ASP A 65 -27.81 -15.27 5.72
CA ASP A 65 -28.52 -14.58 4.65
C ASP A 65 -28.60 -15.44 3.37
N PRO A 66 -29.68 -15.35 2.59
CA PRO A 66 -29.82 -16.07 1.33
C PRO A 66 -28.74 -15.67 0.33
N VAL A 67 -28.27 -16.64 -0.47
CA VAL A 67 -27.23 -16.41 -1.48
C VAL A 67 -27.83 -15.58 -2.61
N ASN A 68 -27.40 -14.33 -2.73
CA ASN A 68 -27.71 -13.53 -3.91
C ASN A 68 -27.01 -14.13 -5.13
N PRO A 69 -27.66 -14.15 -6.32
CA PRO A 69 -27.00 -14.52 -7.56
C PRO A 69 -25.70 -13.74 -7.75
N PHE A 70 -24.69 -14.35 -8.39
CA PHE A 70 -23.40 -13.71 -8.64
C PHE A 70 -23.59 -12.36 -9.35
N VAL A 71 -24.51 -12.28 -10.30
CA VAL A 71 -24.86 -11.04 -11.01
C VAL A 71 -25.36 -9.96 -10.05
N VAL A 72 -26.23 -10.29 -9.09
CA VAL A 72 -26.74 -9.34 -8.09
C VAL A 72 -25.63 -8.88 -7.15
N THR A 73 -24.72 -9.79 -6.78
CA THR A 73 -23.56 -9.47 -5.93
C THR A 73 -22.59 -8.54 -6.69
N LEU A 74 -22.31 -8.83 -7.96
CA LEU A 74 -21.49 -7.99 -8.82
C LEU A 74 -22.13 -6.61 -9.04
N LEU A 75 -23.42 -6.56 -9.36
CA LEU A 75 -24.18 -5.31 -9.47
C LEU A 75 -24.14 -4.52 -8.17
N ARG A 76 -24.24 -5.17 -7.02
CA ARG A 76 -24.15 -4.51 -5.72
C ARG A 76 -22.76 -3.93 -5.47
N ILE A 77 -21.69 -4.68 -5.76
CA ILE A 77 -20.31 -4.18 -5.66
C ILE A 77 -20.09 -3.01 -6.60
N LEU A 78 -20.49 -3.13 -7.87
CA LEU A 78 -20.39 -2.06 -8.87
C LEU A 78 -21.21 -0.84 -8.46
N THR A 79 -22.42 -1.02 -7.94
CA THR A 79 -23.27 0.08 -7.45
C THR A 79 -22.65 0.74 -6.23
N SER A 80 -22.11 -0.03 -5.28
CA SER A 80 -21.41 0.53 -4.12
C SER A 80 -20.16 1.32 -4.53
N PHE A 81 -19.37 0.80 -5.47
CA PHE A 81 -18.22 1.50 -6.03
C PHE A 81 -18.65 2.78 -6.75
N LEU A 82 -19.68 2.71 -7.60
CA LEU A 82 -20.22 3.86 -8.32
C LEU A 82 -20.76 4.93 -7.37
N VAL A 83 -21.44 4.53 -6.28
CA VAL A 83 -21.90 5.47 -5.23
C VAL A 83 -20.72 6.17 -4.56
N ILE A 84 -19.64 5.44 -4.25
CA ILE A 84 -18.42 6.04 -3.67
C ILE A 84 -17.77 7.01 -4.68
N CYS A 85 -17.66 6.63 -5.95
CA CYS A 85 -17.12 7.49 -7.01
C CYS A 85 -17.98 8.74 -7.21
N ILE A 86 -19.31 8.58 -7.29
CA ILE A 86 -20.25 9.71 -7.41
C ILE A 86 -20.14 10.61 -6.18
N LEU A 87 -20.07 10.04 -4.97
CA LEU A 87 -19.89 10.82 -3.76
C LEU A 87 -18.56 11.59 -3.79
N TYR A 88 -17.48 10.95 -4.23
CA TYR A 88 -16.18 11.59 -4.43
C TYR A 88 -16.26 12.76 -5.41
N PHE A 89 -16.80 12.54 -6.62
CA PHE A 89 -16.94 13.60 -7.63
C PHE A 89 -17.91 14.70 -7.19
N ALA A 90 -19.02 14.34 -6.55
CA ALA A 90 -19.99 15.31 -6.03
C ALA A 90 -19.36 16.20 -4.95
N LEU A 91 -18.53 15.62 -4.08
CA LEU A 91 -17.75 16.39 -3.12
C LEU A 91 -16.70 17.25 -3.84
N ASP A 92 -15.93 16.68 -4.76
CA ASP A 92 -14.84 17.37 -5.48
C ASP A 92 -15.35 18.58 -6.26
N PHE A 93 -16.32 18.36 -7.16
CA PHE A 93 -16.94 19.42 -7.94
C PHE A 93 -17.80 20.36 -7.08
N GLY A 94 -18.58 19.80 -6.14
CA GLY A 94 -19.50 20.60 -5.32
C GLY A 94 -18.76 21.56 -4.40
N LEU A 95 -17.74 21.08 -3.69
CA LEU A 95 -16.94 21.91 -2.78
C LEU A 95 -15.94 22.77 -3.55
N GLY A 96 -15.40 22.30 -4.68
CA GLY A 96 -14.59 23.12 -5.59
C GLY A 96 -15.35 24.34 -6.14
N TRP A 97 -16.63 24.16 -6.45
CA TRP A 97 -17.51 25.25 -6.87
C TRP A 97 -17.82 26.22 -5.71
N ILE A 98 -18.08 25.72 -4.50
CA ILE A 98 -18.30 26.56 -3.31
C ILE A 98 -17.09 27.46 -3.05
N LYS A 99 -15.87 26.94 -3.22
CA LYS A 99 -14.64 27.71 -3.05
C LYS A 99 -14.44 28.82 -4.08
N THR A 100 -14.83 28.58 -5.32
CA THR A 100 -14.70 29.57 -6.39
C THR A 100 -15.80 30.62 -6.32
N ALA A 101 -17.00 30.24 -5.88
CA ALA A 101 -18.13 31.14 -5.73
C ALA A 101 -18.03 32.05 -4.49
N ILE A 102 -17.59 31.52 -3.34
CA ILE A 102 -17.53 32.27 -2.08
C ILE A 102 -16.31 31.86 -1.21
N PRO A 103 -15.11 32.38 -1.51
CA PRO A 103 -13.86 31.97 -0.84
C PRO A 103 -13.88 32.15 0.68
N ASP A 104 -14.41 33.27 1.17
CA ASP A 104 -14.38 33.63 2.60
C ASP A 104 -15.37 32.82 3.45
N LEU A 105 -16.40 32.23 2.83
CA LEU A 105 -17.42 31.40 3.49
C LEU A 105 -17.27 29.90 3.18
N ALA A 106 -16.29 29.49 2.36
CA ALA A 106 -16.14 28.09 1.97
C ALA A 106 -15.94 27.17 3.18
N PHE A 107 -15.08 27.56 4.13
CA PHE A 107 -14.81 26.77 5.34
C PHE A 107 -16.06 26.56 6.22
N PRO A 108 -16.80 27.60 6.65
CA PRO A 108 -18.01 27.39 7.45
C PRO A 108 -19.12 26.65 6.70
N VAL A 109 -19.24 26.82 5.37
CA VAL A 109 -20.20 26.06 4.56
C VAL A 109 -19.86 24.57 4.56
N VAL A 110 -18.58 24.20 4.38
CA VAL A 110 -18.12 22.81 4.45
C VAL A 110 -18.39 22.21 5.84
N CYS A 111 -18.07 22.94 6.92
CA CYS A 111 -18.35 22.49 8.28
C CYS A 111 -19.86 22.27 8.52
N THR A 112 -20.70 23.14 7.96
CA THR A 112 -22.16 23.02 8.06
C THR A 112 -22.66 21.78 7.31
N LEU A 113 -22.17 21.58 6.08
CA LEU A 113 -22.51 20.41 5.27
C LEU A 113 -22.09 19.10 5.94
N LEU A 114 -20.85 19.03 6.45
CA LEU A 114 -20.36 17.87 7.21
C LEU A 114 -21.21 17.62 8.47
N THR A 115 -21.64 18.68 9.16
CA THR A 115 -22.54 18.57 10.32
C THR A 115 -23.90 17.98 9.91
N VAL A 116 -24.48 18.45 8.81
CA VAL A 116 -25.75 17.93 8.29
C VAL A 116 -25.62 16.44 7.92
N VAL A 117 -24.55 16.08 7.22
CA VAL A 117 -24.26 14.67 6.87
C VAL A 117 -24.08 13.84 8.13
N TYR A 118 -23.32 14.32 9.11
CA TYR A 118 -23.12 13.64 10.39
C TYR A 118 -24.45 13.36 11.12
N VAL A 119 -25.32 14.37 11.26
CA VAL A 119 -26.63 14.21 11.90
C VAL A 119 -27.52 13.23 11.13
N ALA A 120 -27.49 13.28 9.79
CA ALA A 120 -28.23 12.33 8.95
C ALA A 120 -27.74 10.88 9.13
N LEU A 121 -26.41 10.68 9.22
CA LEU A 121 -25.81 9.37 9.49
C LEU A 121 -26.19 8.87 10.88
N ILE A 122 -26.13 9.71 11.92
CA ILE A 122 -26.55 9.32 13.28
C ILE A 122 -28.04 8.96 13.31
N ARG A 123 -28.91 9.70 12.61
CA ARG A 123 -30.32 9.34 12.48
C ARG A 123 -30.50 7.96 11.83
N ARG A 124 -29.67 7.62 10.84
CA ARG A 124 -29.69 6.30 10.20
C ARG A 124 -29.19 5.21 11.17
N VAL A 125 -28.10 5.45 11.87
CA VAL A 125 -27.52 4.55 12.88
C VAL A 125 -28.52 4.28 14.00
N ALA A 126 -29.24 5.31 14.46
CA ALA A 126 -30.26 5.20 15.50
C ALA A 126 -31.40 4.22 15.16
N SER A 127 -31.64 3.94 13.87
CA SER A 127 -32.65 2.97 13.42
C SER A 127 -32.22 1.50 13.55
N PHE A 128 -30.96 1.26 13.93
CA PHE A 128 -30.42 -0.08 14.17
C PHE A 128 -30.06 -0.23 15.66
N PRO A 129 -30.19 -1.46 16.21
CA PRO A 129 -29.73 -1.76 17.56
C PRO A 129 -28.22 -1.61 17.65
N ASP A 130 -27.71 -1.34 18.86
CA ASP A 130 -26.28 -1.36 19.11
C ASP A 130 -25.72 -2.77 18.96
N LEU A 131 -24.46 -2.87 18.56
CA LEU A 131 -23.75 -4.14 18.47
C LEU A 131 -23.34 -4.56 19.87
N GLU A 132 -23.78 -5.74 20.30
CA GLU A 132 -23.29 -6.36 21.52
C GLU A 132 -21.93 -7.01 21.27
N PRO A 133 -20.96 -6.89 22.21
CA PRO A 133 -19.70 -7.62 22.11
C PRO A 133 -19.96 -9.13 22.15
N ASP A 134 -19.47 -9.86 21.15
CA ASP A 134 -19.55 -11.32 21.12
C ASP A 134 -18.76 -11.93 22.30
N ASP A 135 -19.24 -13.05 22.86
CA ASP A 135 -18.50 -13.83 23.87
C ASP A 135 -17.24 -14.46 23.22
N PRO A 136 -16.02 -14.13 23.69
CA PRO A 136 -14.78 -14.67 23.14
C PRO A 136 -14.67 -16.20 23.18
N ASN A 137 -15.44 -16.87 24.04
CA ASN A 137 -15.41 -18.32 24.23
C ASN A 137 -16.54 -19.06 23.51
N ALA A 138 -17.49 -18.33 22.91
CA ALA A 138 -18.58 -18.96 22.18
C ALA A 138 -18.09 -19.60 20.88
N LYS A 139 -18.58 -20.80 20.58
CA LYS A 139 -18.30 -21.45 19.29
C LYS A 139 -18.93 -20.62 18.17
N ILE A 140 -18.14 -20.26 17.16
CA ILE A 140 -18.62 -19.55 15.96
C ILE A 140 -19.46 -20.52 15.11
N VAL A 141 -20.77 -20.58 15.38
CA VAL A 141 -21.69 -21.50 14.68
C VAL A 141 -22.37 -20.84 13.47
N ARG A 142 -22.45 -19.50 13.43
CA ARG A 142 -23.11 -18.74 12.35
C ARG A 142 -22.36 -17.46 12.03
N LEU A 143 -22.51 -17.02 10.78
CA LEU A 143 -21.93 -15.76 10.33
C LEU A 143 -22.75 -14.57 10.86
N PRO A 144 -22.11 -13.50 11.38
CA PRO A 144 -22.82 -12.28 11.74
C PRO A 144 -23.41 -11.63 10.49
N SER A 145 -24.57 -11.00 10.64
CA SER A 145 -25.25 -10.36 9.52
C SER A 145 -24.57 -9.03 9.16
N ALA A 146 -24.15 -8.87 7.90
CA ALA A 146 -23.33 -7.73 7.50
C ALA A 146 -24.07 -6.39 7.56
N LYS A 147 -25.39 -6.40 7.29
CA LYS A 147 -26.19 -5.17 7.19
C LYS A 147 -26.27 -4.38 8.51
N PRO A 148 -26.66 -4.96 9.66
CA PRO A 148 -26.69 -4.21 10.92
C PRO A 148 -25.29 -3.79 11.36
N THR A 149 -24.27 -4.63 11.18
CA THR A 149 -22.88 -4.30 11.55
C THR A 149 -22.37 -3.04 10.84
N VAL A 150 -22.58 -2.94 9.52
CA VAL A 150 -22.16 -1.75 8.76
C VAL A 150 -22.98 -0.52 9.15
N ASN A 151 -24.31 -0.66 9.30
CA ASN A 151 -25.17 0.48 9.60
C ASN A 151 -25.00 1.03 11.03
N ALA A 152 -24.52 0.22 11.98
CA ALA A 152 -24.24 0.65 13.34
C ALA A 152 -23.01 1.59 13.45
N GLY A 153 -22.10 1.55 12.47
CA GLY A 153 -20.82 2.27 12.51
C GLY A 153 -20.63 3.35 11.43
N LEU A 154 -21.67 3.69 10.64
CA LEU A 154 -21.52 4.56 9.46
C LEU A 154 -20.91 5.93 9.74
N HIS A 155 -21.21 6.54 10.89
CA HIS A 155 -20.70 7.86 11.25
C HIS A 155 -19.18 7.87 11.47
N TYR A 156 -18.54 6.72 11.76
CA TYR A 156 -17.08 6.60 11.87
C TYR A 156 -16.34 6.67 10.53
N LEU A 157 -17.05 6.60 9.39
CA LEU A 157 -16.44 6.84 8.08
C LEU A 157 -16.14 8.34 7.84
N LEU A 158 -16.85 9.24 8.52
CA LEU A 158 -16.76 10.68 8.27
C LEU A 158 -15.35 11.27 8.55
N PRO A 159 -14.66 10.92 9.65
CA PRO A 159 -13.27 11.33 9.86
C PRO A 159 -12.31 10.86 8.77
N VAL A 160 -12.53 9.65 8.22
CA VAL A 160 -11.73 9.12 7.11
C VAL A 160 -11.98 9.94 5.85
N VAL A 161 -13.24 10.26 5.55
CA VAL A 161 -13.58 11.13 4.41
C VAL A 161 -12.95 12.53 4.56
N VAL A 162 -12.99 13.12 5.76
CA VAL A 162 -12.35 14.43 6.02
C VAL A 162 -10.85 14.36 5.82
N LEU A 163 -10.19 13.33 6.36
CA LEU A 163 -8.76 13.11 6.19
C LEU A 163 -8.41 12.96 4.70
N MET A 164 -9.16 12.12 3.99
CA MET A 164 -8.97 11.87 2.56
C MET A 164 -9.19 13.11 1.70
N TRP A 165 -10.20 13.90 2.04
CA TRP A 165 -10.50 15.18 1.39
C TRP A 165 -9.35 16.17 1.54
N CYS A 166 -8.92 16.42 2.78
CA CYS A 166 -7.82 17.33 3.10
C CYS A 166 -6.53 16.95 2.36
N LEU A 167 -6.34 15.65 2.12
CA LEU A 167 -5.07 15.15 1.63
C LEU A 167 -5.03 14.95 0.12
N MET A 168 -6.11 14.45 -0.50
CA MET A 168 -6.15 14.22 -1.95
C MET A 168 -6.59 15.44 -2.74
N ILE A 169 -7.57 16.19 -2.22
CA ILE A 169 -8.25 17.25 -2.97
C ILE A 169 -7.64 18.59 -2.61
N GLU A 170 -7.62 18.90 -1.31
CA GLU A 170 -7.00 20.14 -0.81
C GLU A 170 -5.47 20.11 -0.87
N ARG A 171 -4.89 18.92 -0.98
CA ARG A 171 -3.43 18.69 -1.00
C ARG A 171 -2.73 19.36 0.19
N LEU A 172 -3.39 19.40 1.34
CA LEU A 172 -2.79 19.86 2.58
C LEU A 172 -1.66 18.91 2.99
N SER A 173 -0.76 19.40 3.83
CA SER A 173 0.27 18.54 4.41
C SER A 173 -0.38 17.36 5.16
N PRO A 174 0.29 16.21 5.22
CA PRO A 174 -0.20 15.05 5.98
C PRO A 174 -0.57 15.38 7.42
N GLY A 175 0.25 16.18 8.10
CA GLY A 175 0.01 16.60 9.48
C GLY A 175 -1.27 17.40 9.64
N LEU A 176 -1.53 18.38 8.76
CA LEU A 176 -2.76 19.17 8.79
C LEU A 176 -4.01 18.32 8.47
N SER A 177 -3.89 17.38 7.54
CA SER A 177 -4.99 16.47 7.19
C SER A 177 -5.34 15.54 8.36
N ALA A 178 -4.33 14.99 9.04
CA ALA A 178 -4.51 14.17 10.24
C ALA A 178 -5.15 14.97 11.39
N PHE A 179 -4.77 16.24 11.56
CA PHE A 179 -5.38 17.15 12.53
C PHE A 179 -6.89 17.30 12.31
N TRP A 180 -7.31 17.63 11.08
CA TRP A 180 -8.74 17.79 10.77
C TRP A 180 -9.55 16.49 10.90
N GLY A 181 -8.98 15.35 10.49
CA GLY A 181 -9.60 14.04 10.72
C GLY A 181 -9.78 13.73 12.21
N THR A 182 -8.77 14.04 13.03
CA THR A 182 -8.83 13.86 14.49
C THR A 182 -9.85 14.80 15.14
N MET A 183 -9.95 16.04 14.68
CA MET A 183 -10.98 16.99 15.15
C MET A 183 -12.39 16.50 14.81
N ALA A 184 -12.62 15.97 13.60
CA ALA A 184 -13.90 15.37 13.23
C ALA A 184 -14.25 14.19 14.15
N LEU A 185 -13.28 13.32 14.46
CA LEU A 185 -13.49 12.21 15.39
C LEU A 185 -13.78 12.70 16.82
N ALA A 186 -13.11 13.75 17.29
CA ALA A 186 -13.34 14.35 18.61
C ALA A 186 -14.79 14.84 18.74
N VAL A 187 -15.30 15.55 17.72
CA VAL A 187 -16.70 16.00 17.67
C VAL A 187 -17.64 14.81 17.76
N ILE A 188 -17.37 13.74 17.00
CA ILE A 188 -18.20 12.52 17.00
C ILE A 188 -18.23 11.86 18.37
N LEU A 189 -17.08 11.64 19.02
CA LEU A 189 -17.01 10.97 20.32
C LEU A 189 -17.82 11.72 21.39
N VAL A 190 -17.71 13.04 21.40
CA VAL A 190 -18.41 13.90 22.37
C VAL A 190 -19.92 13.96 22.11
N THR A 191 -20.35 13.92 20.85
CA THR A 191 -21.76 14.21 20.48
C THR A 191 -22.60 12.99 20.10
N GLN A 192 -21.99 11.84 19.76
CA GLN A 192 -22.72 10.68 19.23
C GLN A 192 -23.77 10.12 20.19
N ARG A 193 -23.42 9.91 21.47
CA ARG A 193 -24.31 9.27 22.44
C ARG A 193 -25.53 10.14 22.78
N PRO A 194 -25.38 11.45 23.07
CA PRO A 194 -26.52 12.35 23.22
C PRO A 194 -27.43 12.38 22.00
N LEU A 195 -26.87 12.38 20.78
CA LEU A 195 -27.64 12.43 19.54
C LEU A 195 -28.36 11.10 19.28
N LEU A 196 -27.72 9.95 19.50
CA LEU A 196 -28.36 8.63 19.39
C LEU A 196 -29.54 8.50 20.35
N SER A 197 -29.35 8.87 21.63
CA SER A 197 -30.42 8.88 22.63
C SER A 197 -31.58 9.79 22.21
N PHE A 198 -31.29 10.96 21.62
CA PHE A 198 -32.31 11.87 21.09
C PHE A 198 -33.13 11.24 19.96
N PHE A 199 -32.49 10.62 18.97
CA PHE A 199 -33.19 10.00 17.84
C PHE A 199 -33.90 8.70 18.20
N ARG A 200 -33.37 7.93 19.16
CA ARG A 200 -34.02 6.71 19.70
C ARG A 200 -35.15 7.01 20.70
N LYS A 201 -35.31 8.28 21.11
CA LYS A 201 -36.27 8.74 22.13
C LYS A 201 -36.10 8.02 23.48
N GLU A 202 -34.86 7.69 23.83
CA GLU A 202 -34.53 7.09 25.13
C GLU A 202 -34.62 8.15 26.24
N GLN A 203 -35.18 7.79 27.39
CA GLN A 203 -35.32 8.66 28.57
C GLN A 203 -34.02 8.70 29.39
N THR A 204 -32.88 8.91 28.73
CA THR A 204 -31.56 8.91 29.37
C THR A 204 -31.09 10.35 29.62
N ASN A 205 -30.36 10.59 30.71
CA ASN A 205 -29.85 11.92 31.04
C ASN A 205 -28.79 12.36 30.01
N LYS A 206 -29.18 13.26 29.10
CA LYS A 206 -28.31 13.75 28.02
C LYS A 206 -27.02 14.40 28.53
N LYS A 207 -27.05 15.01 29.72
CA LYS A 207 -25.85 15.62 30.34
C LYS A 207 -24.83 14.57 30.75
N GLU A 208 -25.29 13.43 31.26
CA GLU A 208 -24.41 12.31 31.61
C GLU A 208 -23.81 11.65 30.38
N LEU A 209 -24.60 11.45 29.32
CA LEU A 209 -24.10 10.92 28.05
C LEU A 209 -23.04 11.82 27.40
N PHE A 210 -23.21 13.15 27.49
CA PHE A 210 -22.22 14.10 27.00
C PHE A 210 -20.93 14.06 27.83
N LYS A 211 -21.05 13.98 29.17
CA LYS A 211 -19.90 13.82 30.07
C LYS A 211 -19.14 12.52 29.79
N LEU A 212 -19.87 11.43 29.52
CA LEU A 212 -19.28 10.16 29.10
C LEU A 212 -18.51 10.30 27.77
N GLY A 213 -19.08 10.99 26.78
CA GLY A 213 -18.41 11.26 25.51
C GLY A 213 -17.11 12.06 25.67
N ILE A 214 -17.08 13.06 26.57
CA ILE A 214 -15.85 13.78 26.92
C ILE A 214 -14.83 12.85 27.58
N GLN A 215 -15.27 11.99 28.49
CA GLN A 215 -14.38 11.03 29.15
C GLN A 215 -13.79 10.03 28.14
N GLU A 216 -14.59 9.54 27.20
CA GLU A 216 -14.13 8.69 26.09
C GLU A 216 -13.11 9.41 25.20
N PHE A 217 -13.35 10.69 24.89
CA PHE A 217 -12.40 11.51 24.14
C PHE A 217 -11.06 11.67 24.89
N ILE A 218 -11.08 12.00 26.19
CA ILE A 218 -9.86 12.14 27.00
C ILE A 218 -9.12 10.80 27.08
N ASN A 219 -9.84 9.70 27.33
CA ASN A 219 -9.25 8.36 27.33
C ASN A 219 -8.63 8.01 25.97
N GLY A 220 -9.29 8.43 24.88
CA GLY A 220 -8.76 8.28 23.51
C GLY A 220 -7.47 9.06 23.28
N LEU A 221 -7.39 10.31 23.76
CA LEU A 221 -6.16 11.11 23.72
C LEU A 221 -5.04 10.49 24.55
N GLU A 222 -5.36 9.99 25.76
CA GLU A 222 -4.39 9.30 26.61
C GLU A 222 -3.85 8.04 25.92
N ALA A 223 -4.74 7.20 25.37
CA ALA A 223 -4.36 6.01 24.63
C ALA A 223 -3.51 6.35 23.40
N GLY A 224 -3.87 7.39 22.65
CA GLY A 224 -3.08 7.91 21.53
C GLY A 224 -1.69 8.34 21.96
N GLY A 225 -1.57 9.09 23.07
CA GLY A 225 -0.30 9.50 23.64
C GLY A 225 0.57 8.32 24.08
N ARG A 226 -0.02 7.33 24.77
CA ARG A 226 0.69 6.10 25.18
C ARG A 226 1.18 5.28 23.99
N ASN A 227 0.35 5.12 22.95
CA ASN A 227 0.73 4.43 21.72
C ASN A 227 1.84 5.17 20.95
N MET A 228 1.90 6.50 21.07
CA MET A 228 2.95 7.31 20.44
C MET A 228 4.32 7.13 21.10
N ILE A 229 4.39 6.74 22.39
CA ILE A 229 5.69 6.55 23.09
C ILE A 229 6.56 5.52 22.33
N GLY A 230 5.97 4.38 21.96
CA GLY A 230 6.69 3.32 21.24
C GLY A 230 7.18 3.75 19.86
N ILE A 231 6.33 4.46 19.11
CA ILE A 231 6.68 5.00 17.79
C ILE A 231 7.78 6.06 17.93
N GLY A 232 7.64 6.99 18.89
CA GLY A 232 8.58 8.07 19.14
C GLY A 232 10.00 7.55 19.43
N ILE A 233 10.12 6.57 20.34
CA ILE A 233 11.41 5.93 20.65
C ILE A 233 12.00 5.28 19.39
N ALA A 234 11.21 4.47 18.67
CA ALA A 234 11.67 3.79 17.47
C ALA A 234 12.13 4.77 16.37
N THR A 235 11.40 5.89 16.18
CA THR A 235 11.78 6.92 15.21
C THR A 235 13.02 7.71 15.63
N ALA A 236 13.19 8.00 16.93
CA ALA A 236 14.38 8.67 17.43
C ALA A 236 15.63 7.78 17.25
N THR A 237 15.52 6.50 17.57
CA THR A 237 16.58 5.52 17.34
C THR A 237 16.87 5.36 15.84
N ALA A 238 15.83 5.26 15.00
CA ALA A 238 15.99 5.23 13.56
C ALA A 238 16.75 6.46 13.06
N GLY A 239 16.38 7.67 13.47
CA GLY A 239 17.08 8.90 13.11
C GLY A 239 18.56 8.91 13.50
N ILE A 240 18.91 8.40 14.69
CA ILE A 240 20.32 8.26 15.12
C ILE A 240 21.06 7.26 14.22
N ILE A 241 20.44 6.13 13.86
CA ILE A 241 21.03 5.14 12.95
C ILE A 241 21.25 5.77 11.57
N VAL A 242 20.24 6.42 11.00
CA VAL A 242 20.33 7.07 9.69
C VAL A 242 21.40 8.16 9.69
N GLY A 243 21.42 9.03 10.71
CA GLY A 243 22.44 10.07 10.85
C GLY A 243 23.85 9.50 10.98
N SER A 244 24.03 8.45 11.80
CA SER A 244 25.33 7.78 11.96
C SER A 244 25.79 7.14 10.64
N VAL A 245 24.90 6.47 9.91
CA VAL A 245 25.22 5.87 8.61
C VAL A 245 25.58 6.93 7.58
N SER A 246 24.82 8.03 7.54
CA SER A 246 25.08 9.14 6.62
C SER A 246 26.43 9.81 6.89
N LEU A 247 26.83 9.95 8.16
CA LEU A 247 28.09 10.61 8.54
C LEU A 247 29.31 9.68 8.44
N THR A 248 29.14 8.39 8.71
CA THR A 248 30.25 7.40 8.66
C THR A 248 30.54 6.89 7.25
N GLY A 249 29.67 7.20 6.29
CA GLY A 249 29.77 6.69 4.92
C GLY A 249 29.28 5.26 4.76
N PHE A 250 28.77 4.60 5.82
CA PHE A 250 28.39 3.17 5.84
C PHE A 250 27.50 2.75 4.66
N GLY A 251 26.65 3.65 4.14
CA GLY A 251 25.85 3.41 2.94
C GLY A 251 26.68 3.10 1.69
N VAL A 252 27.85 3.73 1.54
CA VAL A 252 28.81 3.47 0.45
C VAL A 252 29.47 2.10 0.61
N GLN A 253 29.83 1.69 1.82
CA GLN A 253 30.35 0.34 2.05
C GLN A 253 29.26 -0.71 1.78
N LEU A 254 28.02 -0.45 2.20
CA LEU A 254 26.90 -1.38 1.95
C LEU A 254 26.59 -1.50 0.45
N THR A 255 26.66 -0.39 -0.29
CA THR A 255 26.62 -0.34 -1.76
C THR A 255 27.73 -1.21 -2.35
N SER A 256 28.97 -1.08 -1.87
CA SER A 256 30.13 -1.83 -2.36
C SER A 256 30.00 -3.34 -2.07
N ILE A 257 29.51 -3.72 -0.89
CA ILE A 257 29.25 -5.12 -0.53
C ILE A 257 28.22 -5.68 -1.52
N ILE A 258 27.09 -5.01 -1.69
CA ILE A 258 26.02 -5.49 -2.58
C ILE A 258 26.50 -5.56 -4.03
N GLU A 259 27.30 -4.60 -4.50
CA GLU A 259 27.91 -4.62 -5.83
C GLU A 259 28.78 -5.88 -6.03
N VAL A 260 29.73 -6.13 -5.11
CA VAL A 260 30.62 -7.30 -5.18
C VAL A 260 29.84 -8.62 -5.16
N PHE A 261 28.88 -8.76 -4.24
CA PHE A 261 28.06 -9.96 -4.15
C PHE A 261 27.09 -10.11 -5.33
N SER A 262 26.64 -9.01 -5.93
CA SER A 262 25.78 -9.04 -7.11
C SER A 262 26.51 -9.41 -8.38
N MET A 263 27.86 -9.30 -8.42
CA MET A 263 28.67 -9.55 -9.61
C MET A 263 28.20 -8.77 -10.85
N GLY A 264 27.66 -7.56 -10.65
CA GLY A 264 27.05 -6.73 -11.69
C GLY A 264 25.68 -7.20 -12.17
N ASN A 265 25.09 -8.25 -11.57
CA ASN A 265 23.76 -8.72 -11.91
C ASN A 265 22.68 -7.94 -11.14
N ILE A 266 21.88 -7.16 -11.86
CA ILE A 266 20.79 -6.36 -11.30
C ILE A 266 19.79 -7.21 -10.49
N LEU A 267 19.41 -8.39 -10.98
CA LEU A 267 18.44 -9.25 -10.28
C LEU A 267 19.02 -9.74 -8.95
N LEU A 268 20.30 -10.13 -8.93
CA LEU A 268 20.96 -10.55 -7.70
C LEU A 268 21.09 -9.39 -6.70
N MET A 269 21.42 -8.19 -7.19
CA MET A 269 21.40 -6.96 -6.37
C MET A 269 20.03 -6.75 -5.71
N LEU A 270 18.93 -6.83 -6.46
CA LEU A 270 17.59 -6.65 -5.92
C LEU A 270 17.21 -7.74 -4.91
N ILE A 271 17.63 -9.00 -5.12
CA ILE A 271 17.41 -10.10 -4.16
C ILE A 271 18.18 -9.84 -2.86
N LEU A 272 19.43 -9.39 -2.95
CA LEU A 272 20.23 -9.03 -1.79
C LEU A 272 19.59 -7.87 -1.03
N VAL A 273 19.21 -6.80 -1.73
CA VAL A 273 18.52 -5.66 -1.11
C VAL A 273 17.22 -6.08 -0.45
N ALA A 274 16.40 -6.92 -1.09
CA ALA A 274 15.19 -7.48 -0.49
C ALA A 274 15.49 -8.26 0.81
N GLY A 275 16.54 -9.08 0.82
CA GLY A 275 17.00 -9.79 2.01
C GLY A 275 17.45 -8.84 3.13
N PHE A 276 18.25 -7.83 2.81
CA PHE A 276 18.66 -6.81 3.78
C PHE A 276 17.47 -5.99 4.30
N SER A 277 16.52 -5.62 3.44
CA SER A 277 15.28 -4.95 3.84
C SER A 277 14.45 -5.79 4.81
N LEU A 278 14.35 -7.11 4.58
CA LEU A 278 13.68 -8.03 5.50
C LEU A 278 14.39 -8.07 6.85
N ILE A 279 15.72 -8.23 6.87
CA ILE A 279 16.50 -8.32 8.12
C ILE A 279 16.43 -7.01 8.91
N LEU A 280 16.64 -5.88 8.24
CA LEU A 280 16.65 -4.56 8.87
C LEU A 280 15.25 -4.16 9.39
N GLY A 281 14.18 -4.61 8.72
CA GLY A 281 12.81 -4.29 9.11
C GLY A 281 12.29 -5.11 10.30
N MET A 282 12.91 -6.25 10.63
CA MET A 282 12.41 -7.15 11.67
C MET A 282 12.36 -6.46 13.04
N GLY A 283 11.18 -6.48 13.66
CA GLY A 283 11.00 -6.00 15.04
C GLY A 283 10.81 -4.50 15.16
N LEU A 284 10.79 -3.77 14.04
CA LEU A 284 10.53 -2.33 14.02
C LEU A 284 9.05 -2.05 13.73
N PRO A 285 8.43 -1.04 14.37
CA PRO A 285 7.15 -0.51 13.91
C PRO A 285 7.24 -0.05 12.46
N THR A 286 6.19 -0.23 11.68
CA THR A 286 6.16 -0.01 10.21
C THR A 286 6.69 1.36 9.77
N THR A 287 6.38 2.42 10.51
CA THR A 287 6.91 3.77 10.28
C THR A 287 8.43 3.85 10.49
N ALA A 288 8.93 3.29 11.61
CA ALA A 288 10.36 3.28 11.91
C ALA A 288 11.14 2.36 10.96
N ASN A 289 10.55 1.22 10.62
CA ASN A 289 11.02 0.29 9.60
C ASN A 289 11.22 1.02 8.27
N TYR A 290 10.20 1.73 7.80
CA TYR A 290 10.32 2.49 6.56
C TYR A 290 11.43 3.55 6.61
N ILE A 291 11.57 4.29 7.71
CA ILE A 291 12.66 5.29 7.86
C ILE A 291 14.02 4.61 7.69
N VAL A 292 14.30 3.54 8.46
CA VAL A 292 15.59 2.85 8.44
C VAL A 292 15.85 2.18 7.10
N VAL A 293 14.88 1.43 6.59
CA VAL A 293 15.07 0.64 5.38
C VAL A 293 15.15 1.56 4.16
N SER A 294 14.31 2.58 4.04
CA SER A 294 14.35 3.49 2.88
C SER A 294 15.62 4.33 2.86
N SER A 295 16.08 4.88 3.99
CA SER A 295 17.30 5.70 4.02
C SER A 295 18.55 4.91 3.64
N LEU A 296 18.57 3.60 3.90
CA LEU A 296 19.73 2.74 3.66
C LEU A 296 19.64 2.04 2.30
N MET A 297 18.53 1.36 2.03
CA MET A 297 18.39 0.46 0.89
C MET A 297 17.99 1.19 -0.40
N ALA A 298 17.24 2.29 -0.32
CA ALA A 298 16.84 3.02 -1.53
C ALA A 298 18.07 3.60 -2.24
N LEU A 299 19.02 4.16 -1.48
CA LEU A 299 20.27 4.69 -2.02
C LEU A 299 21.08 3.61 -2.73
N VAL A 300 21.14 2.39 -2.16
CA VAL A 300 21.87 1.27 -2.77
C VAL A 300 21.26 0.89 -4.13
N ILE A 301 19.93 0.76 -4.21
CA ILE A 301 19.28 0.44 -5.50
C ILE A 301 19.55 1.53 -6.53
N VAL A 302 19.49 2.81 -6.14
CA VAL A 302 19.73 3.93 -7.05
C VAL A 302 21.19 3.93 -7.52
N GLU A 303 22.15 3.75 -6.63
CA GLU A 303 23.58 3.86 -6.94
C GLU A 303 24.10 2.64 -7.70
N VAL A 304 23.91 1.43 -7.15
CA VAL A 304 24.31 0.18 -7.82
C VAL A 304 23.50 -0.04 -9.10
N GLY A 305 22.22 0.36 -9.10
CA GLY A 305 21.37 0.32 -10.28
C GLY A 305 21.93 1.18 -11.41
N LYS A 306 22.25 2.44 -11.13
CA LYS A 306 22.84 3.36 -12.13
C LYS A 306 24.15 2.84 -12.71
N GLN A 307 25.01 2.24 -11.90
CA GLN A 307 26.28 1.66 -12.35
C GLN A 307 26.06 0.46 -13.28
N ASN A 308 25.03 -0.34 -13.01
CA ASN A 308 24.70 -1.54 -13.80
C ASN A 308 23.64 -1.29 -14.89
N GLY A 309 23.27 -0.04 -15.14
CA GLY A 309 22.36 0.34 -16.21
C GLY A 309 20.87 0.22 -15.89
N LEU A 310 20.49 0.03 -14.63
CA LEU A 310 19.12 0.15 -14.14
C LEU A 310 18.86 1.59 -13.68
N ILE A 311 18.14 2.36 -14.49
CA ILE A 311 17.66 3.69 -14.11
C ILE A 311 16.15 3.56 -13.90
N VAL A 312 15.70 3.70 -12.66
CA VAL A 312 14.30 3.56 -12.28
C VAL A 312 13.81 4.78 -11.50
N PRO A 313 12.51 5.13 -11.62
CA PRO A 313 11.91 6.21 -10.85
C PRO A 313 12.10 6.00 -9.35
N LEU A 314 12.36 7.08 -8.62
CA LEU A 314 12.61 7.01 -7.17
C LEU A 314 11.44 6.37 -6.41
N ILE A 315 10.20 6.64 -6.84
CA ILE A 315 9.02 6.01 -6.23
C ILE A 315 9.03 4.48 -6.34
N ALA A 316 9.50 3.92 -7.45
CA ALA A 316 9.61 2.47 -7.62
C ALA A 316 10.58 1.88 -6.59
N VAL A 317 11.71 2.56 -6.37
CA VAL A 317 12.70 2.16 -5.38
C VAL A 317 12.11 2.20 -3.97
N HIS A 318 11.44 3.30 -3.61
CA HIS A 318 10.84 3.45 -2.28
C HIS A 318 9.70 2.46 -2.03
N LEU A 319 8.85 2.19 -3.03
CA LEU A 319 7.84 1.13 -2.94
C LEU A 319 8.48 -0.25 -2.81
N PHE A 320 9.56 -0.54 -3.54
CA PHE A 320 10.25 -1.82 -3.45
C PHE A 320 10.74 -2.10 -2.02
N VAL A 321 11.50 -1.17 -1.45
CA VAL A 321 12.04 -1.33 -0.10
C VAL A 321 10.94 -1.30 0.96
N PHE A 322 9.86 -0.55 0.72
CA PHE A 322 8.68 -0.55 1.60
C PHE A 322 7.98 -1.91 1.61
N TYR A 323 7.79 -2.55 0.46
CA TYR A 323 7.18 -3.89 0.36
C TYR A 323 7.96 -4.96 1.13
N PHE A 324 9.30 -4.95 1.04
CA PHE A 324 10.12 -5.88 1.82
C PHE A 324 10.22 -5.48 3.29
N GLY A 325 10.25 -4.19 3.60
CA GLY A 325 10.19 -3.68 4.96
C GLY A 325 8.95 -4.21 5.68
N ILE A 326 7.76 -3.98 5.15
CA ILE A 326 6.51 -4.45 5.77
C ILE A 326 6.43 -5.99 5.81
N MET A 327 7.03 -6.70 4.84
CA MET A 327 7.08 -8.16 4.84
C MET A 327 7.96 -8.70 5.99
N ALA A 328 8.90 -7.91 6.51
CA ALA A 328 9.65 -8.26 7.71
C ALA A 328 8.74 -8.53 8.92
N ASP A 329 7.60 -7.82 9.02
CA ASP A 329 6.66 -7.93 10.15
C ASP A 329 5.92 -9.27 10.20
N VAL A 330 5.83 -10.00 9.07
CA VAL A 330 5.30 -11.38 9.02
C VAL A 330 6.37 -12.45 9.05
N THR A 331 7.64 -12.06 9.00
CA THR A 331 8.76 -13.00 8.97
C THR A 331 9.07 -13.49 10.39
N PRO A 332 9.14 -14.81 10.62
CA PRO A 332 9.62 -15.36 11.89
C PRO A 332 11.05 -14.86 12.20
N PRO A 333 11.38 -14.55 13.46
CA PRO A 333 10.63 -14.85 14.69
C PRO A 333 9.61 -13.77 15.13
N VAL A 334 9.49 -12.63 14.44
CA VAL A 334 8.75 -11.45 14.93
C VAL A 334 7.24 -11.56 14.69
N GLY A 335 6.81 -11.80 13.45
CA GLY A 335 5.47 -12.26 13.05
C GLY A 335 4.24 -11.84 13.87
N LEU A 336 4.06 -10.58 14.30
CA LEU A 336 3.02 -10.17 15.28
C LEU A 336 1.59 -10.61 14.89
N ALA A 337 1.25 -10.47 13.61
CA ALA A 337 -0.05 -10.91 13.08
C ALA A 337 -0.25 -12.43 13.20
N SER A 338 0.83 -13.21 13.11
CA SER A 338 0.83 -14.66 13.25
C SER A 338 0.65 -15.10 14.70
N PHE A 339 1.11 -14.31 15.68
CA PHE A 339 0.80 -14.52 17.10
C PHE A 339 -0.69 -14.33 17.38
N ALA A 340 -1.29 -13.25 16.87
CA ALA A 340 -2.72 -13.00 17.00
C ALA A 340 -3.55 -14.09 16.29
N ALA A 341 -3.16 -14.47 15.06
CA ALA A 341 -3.83 -15.52 14.31
C ALA A 341 -3.72 -16.89 15.03
N ALA A 342 -2.56 -17.21 15.60
CA ALA A 342 -2.36 -18.43 16.39
C ALA A 342 -3.21 -18.44 17.66
N ALA A 343 -3.40 -17.30 18.31
CA ALA A 343 -4.29 -17.18 19.48
C ALA A 343 -5.76 -17.46 19.12
N ILE A 344 -6.20 -17.05 17.93
CA ILE A 344 -7.56 -17.34 17.42
C ILE A 344 -7.69 -18.81 16.99
N SER A 345 -6.68 -19.36 16.32
CA SER A 345 -6.75 -20.71 15.76
C SER A 345 -6.36 -21.83 16.74
N GLY A 346 -5.84 -21.49 17.93
CA GLY A 346 -5.24 -22.44 18.86
C GLY A 346 -3.92 -23.06 18.36
N GLY A 347 -3.27 -22.45 17.36
CA GLY A 347 -2.05 -22.96 16.73
C GLY A 347 -0.75 -22.50 17.41
N SER A 348 0.40 -22.98 16.92
CA SER A 348 1.71 -22.47 17.36
C SER A 348 2.07 -21.18 16.60
N PRO A 349 2.40 -20.08 17.29
CA PRO A 349 2.73 -18.80 16.64
C PRO A 349 3.84 -18.89 15.59
N ILE A 350 4.91 -19.63 15.87
CA ILE A 350 6.04 -19.78 14.94
C ILE A 350 5.63 -20.57 13.70
N LYS A 351 4.89 -21.67 13.85
CA LYS A 351 4.40 -22.46 12.70
C LYS A 351 3.44 -21.64 11.84
N THR A 352 2.49 -20.94 12.47
CA THR A 352 1.58 -20.02 11.79
C THR A 352 2.35 -18.91 11.05
N GLY A 353 3.44 -18.41 11.65
CA GLY A 353 4.30 -17.40 11.04
C GLY A 353 5.06 -17.91 9.82
N VAL A 354 5.62 -19.13 9.88
CA VAL A 354 6.29 -19.76 8.73
C VAL A 354 5.32 -19.93 7.56
N GLU A 355 4.10 -20.43 7.81
CA GLU A 355 3.06 -20.56 6.79
C GLU A 355 2.66 -19.20 6.20
N ALA A 356 2.44 -18.20 7.06
CA ALA A 356 2.11 -16.84 6.62
C ALA A 356 3.22 -16.22 5.76
N PHE A 357 4.49 -16.46 6.10
CA PHE A 357 5.64 -16.01 5.32
C PHE A 357 5.68 -16.69 3.96
N TYR A 358 5.51 -18.02 3.89
CA TYR A 358 5.45 -18.73 2.61
C TYR A 358 4.31 -18.26 1.71
N TYR A 359 3.13 -17.97 2.25
CA TYR A 359 2.05 -17.36 1.47
C TYR A 359 2.43 -15.96 0.96
N SER A 360 3.08 -15.14 1.79
CA SER A 360 3.48 -13.77 1.44
C SER A 360 4.61 -13.71 0.42
N LEU A 361 5.49 -14.72 0.36
CA LEU A 361 6.59 -14.79 -0.62
C LEU A 361 6.07 -14.80 -2.07
N ARG A 362 4.84 -15.30 -2.31
CA ARG A 362 4.24 -15.33 -3.65
C ARG A 362 3.87 -13.93 -4.16
N THR A 363 3.50 -13.03 -3.26
CA THR A 363 3.25 -11.62 -3.62
C THR A 363 4.54 -10.79 -3.61
N ALA A 364 5.66 -11.33 -3.08
CA ALA A 364 6.97 -10.67 -3.06
C ALA A 364 7.60 -10.51 -4.45
N ILE A 365 7.09 -11.20 -5.46
CA ILE A 365 7.57 -11.03 -6.85
C ILE A 365 7.19 -9.66 -7.41
N LEU A 366 6.07 -9.08 -6.95
CA LEU A 366 5.49 -7.87 -7.52
C LEU A 366 6.42 -6.64 -7.47
N PRO A 367 7.17 -6.39 -6.38
CA PRO A 367 8.26 -5.41 -6.36
C PRO A 367 9.29 -5.56 -7.46
N PHE A 368 9.75 -6.77 -7.74
CA PHE A 368 10.69 -7.01 -8.83
C PHE A 368 10.06 -6.65 -10.18
N LEU A 369 8.79 -6.98 -10.36
CA LEU A 369 8.08 -6.71 -11.60
C LEU A 369 7.98 -5.23 -11.91
N PHE A 370 7.58 -4.41 -10.94
CA PHE A 370 7.40 -2.98 -11.20
C PHE A 370 8.73 -2.21 -11.30
N ILE A 371 9.84 -2.76 -10.78
CA ILE A 371 11.18 -2.22 -11.01
C ILE A 371 11.60 -2.43 -12.47
N PHE A 372 11.30 -3.58 -13.05
CA PHE A 372 11.64 -3.87 -14.46
C PHE A 372 10.60 -3.34 -15.45
N ASN A 373 9.36 -3.14 -15.01
CA ASN A 373 8.27 -2.61 -15.80
C ASN A 373 7.49 -1.54 -15.01
N THR A 374 7.88 -0.28 -15.19
CA THR A 374 7.25 0.86 -14.51
C THR A 374 5.81 1.14 -14.97
N ASP A 375 5.33 0.48 -16.03
CA ASP A 375 3.92 0.60 -16.44
C ASP A 375 2.98 0.04 -15.37
N LEU A 376 3.46 -0.90 -14.55
CA LEU A 376 2.75 -1.40 -13.37
C LEU A 376 2.49 -0.32 -12.32
N LEU A 377 3.31 0.73 -12.31
CA LEU A 377 3.13 1.91 -11.46
C LEU A 377 2.31 2.99 -12.18
N LEU A 378 1.78 2.75 -13.37
CA LEU A 378 1.03 3.76 -14.14
C LEU A 378 1.83 5.05 -14.38
N ILE A 379 3.16 4.94 -14.50
CA ILE A 379 4.04 6.07 -14.80
C ILE A 379 4.01 6.29 -16.31
N ASP A 380 3.50 7.46 -16.74
CA ASP A 380 3.35 7.83 -18.17
C ASP A 380 2.50 6.84 -19.00
N VAL A 381 1.52 6.21 -18.35
CA VAL A 381 0.64 5.20 -18.97
C VAL A 381 -0.77 5.75 -19.20
N GLY A 382 -1.25 5.72 -20.45
CA GLY A 382 -2.65 6.02 -20.78
C GLY A 382 -3.62 4.89 -20.39
N TRP A 383 -4.91 5.21 -20.28
CA TRP A 383 -5.95 4.28 -19.78
C TRP A 383 -5.99 2.92 -20.47
N ALA A 384 -5.89 2.87 -21.81
CA ALA A 384 -5.94 1.63 -22.56
C ALA A 384 -4.75 0.69 -22.23
N LYS A 385 -3.53 1.25 -22.21
CA LYS A 385 -2.32 0.52 -21.81
C LYS A 385 -2.38 0.12 -20.35
N GLY A 386 -2.90 0.98 -19.47
CA GLY A 386 -3.07 0.67 -18.04
C GLY A 386 -4.01 -0.51 -17.78
N ILE A 387 -5.16 -0.57 -18.47
CA ILE A 387 -6.09 -1.72 -18.38
C ILE A 387 -5.43 -3.00 -18.91
N MET A 388 -4.71 -2.90 -20.02
CA MET A 388 -3.98 -4.05 -20.59
C MET A 388 -2.94 -4.58 -19.59
N VAL A 389 -2.11 -3.70 -19.02
CA VAL A 389 -1.11 -4.04 -18.00
C VAL A 389 -1.78 -4.68 -16.79
N PHE A 390 -2.88 -4.10 -16.30
CA PHE A 390 -3.65 -4.67 -15.19
C PHE A 390 -4.11 -6.11 -15.46
N VAL A 391 -4.73 -6.36 -16.62
CA VAL A 391 -5.25 -7.69 -16.99
C VAL A 391 -4.11 -8.69 -17.15
N VAL A 392 -3.07 -8.34 -17.89
CA VAL A 392 -1.91 -9.23 -18.14
C VAL A 392 -1.20 -9.56 -16.84
N SER A 393 -0.91 -8.56 -16.00
CA SER A 393 -0.21 -8.77 -14.72
C SER A 393 -1.08 -9.53 -13.71
N THR A 394 -2.40 -9.35 -13.73
CA THR A 394 -3.33 -10.14 -12.91
C THR A 394 -3.32 -11.61 -13.35
N ILE A 395 -3.40 -11.88 -14.65
CA ILE A 395 -3.33 -13.27 -15.14
C ILE A 395 -1.98 -13.88 -14.76
N ALA A 396 -0.88 -13.15 -14.99
CA ALA A 396 0.46 -13.63 -14.69
C ALA A 396 0.66 -13.98 -13.20
N ILE A 397 0.18 -13.15 -12.27
CA ILE A 397 0.31 -13.44 -10.83
C ILE A 397 -0.55 -14.64 -10.41
N LEU A 398 -1.72 -14.83 -11.03
CA LEU A 398 -2.57 -15.99 -10.76
C LEU A 398 -1.92 -17.26 -11.27
N LEU A 399 -1.34 -17.26 -12.48
CA LEU A 399 -0.60 -18.40 -13.02
C LEU A 399 0.63 -18.73 -12.17
N PHE A 400 1.40 -17.71 -11.76
CA PHE A 400 2.54 -17.87 -10.87
C PHE A 400 2.13 -18.45 -9.50
N THR A 401 1.01 -17.97 -8.95
CA THR A 401 0.46 -18.47 -7.68
C THR A 401 0.05 -19.94 -7.81
N ALA A 402 -0.69 -20.28 -8.86
CA ALA A 402 -1.13 -21.66 -9.12
C ALA A 402 0.06 -22.62 -9.28
N ALA A 403 1.10 -22.18 -10.00
CA ALA A 403 2.32 -22.94 -10.18
C ALA A 403 3.05 -23.18 -8.85
N THR A 404 3.28 -22.12 -8.07
CA THR A 404 3.99 -22.19 -6.78
C THR A 404 3.19 -22.86 -5.66
N MET A 405 1.86 -22.98 -5.81
CA MET A 405 1.01 -23.77 -4.91
C MET A 405 0.82 -25.22 -5.38
N ASN A 406 1.32 -25.55 -6.58
CA ASN A 406 1.15 -26.85 -7.23
C ASN A 406 -0.32 -27.28 -7.36
N PHE A 407 -1.22 -26.30 -7.51
CA PHE A 407 -2.66 -26.51 -7.54
C PHE A 407 -3.32 -25.41 -8.40
N PHE A 408 -4.17 -25.83 -9.34
CA PHE A 408 -5.00 -24.94 -10.14
C PHE A 408 -6.48 -25.33 -9.94
N PHE A 409 -7.09 -26.05 -10.88
CA PHE A 409 -8.36 -26.76 -10.64
C PHE A 409 -8.14 -28.12 -9.98
N THR A 410 -7.00 -28.73 -10.27
CA THR A 410 -6.52 -29.98 -9.68
C THR A 410 -5.06 -29.82 -9.29
N LYS A 411 -4.49 -30.84 -8.63
CA LYS A 411 -3.05 -30.89 -8.41
C LYS A 411 -2.33 -30.83 -9.76
N ASN A 412 -1.40 -29.89 -9.89
CA ASN A 412 -0.65 -29.72 -11.13
C ASN A 412 0.34 -30.87 -11.30
N LYS A 413 0.52 -31.31 -12.54
CA LYS A 413 1.68 -32.14 -12.91
C LYS A 413 2.93 -31.24 -12.99
N TRP A 414 4.10 -31.83 -12.80
CA TRP A 414 5.36 -31.06 -12.77
C TRP A 414 5.58 -30.22 -14.05
N TRP A 415 5.20 -30.75 -15.23
CA TRP A 415 5.30 -30.05 -16.51
C TRP A 415 4.25 -28.94 -16.66
N GLU A 416 3.06 -29.10 -16.07
CA GLU A 416 2.05 -28.02 -16.02
C GLU A 416 2.58 -26.87 -15.16
N THR A 417 3.20 -27.19 -14.01
CA THR A 417 3.86 -26.18 -13.17
C THR A 417 4.96 -25.45 -13.93
N VAL A 418 5.82 -26.15 -14.68
CA VAL A 418 6.85 -25.50 -15.52
C VAL A 418 6.22 -24.63 -16.61
N ALA A 419 5.18 -25.10 -17.29
CA ALA A 419 4.47 -24.34 -18.31
C ALA A 419 3.81 -23.08 -17.74
N LEU A 420 3.17 -23.17 -16.57
CA LEU A 420 2.56 -22.04 -15.87
C LEU A 420 3.62 -21.02 -15.42
N MET A 421 4.77 -21.48 -14.91
CA MET A 421 5.90 -20.60 -14.55
C MET A 421 6.45 -19.86 -15.77
N LEU A 422 6.64 -20.56 -16.90
CA LEU A 422 7.10 -19.96 -18.14
C LEU A 422 6.08 -18.94 -18.68
N ALA A 423 4.79 -19.28 -18.68
CA ALA A 423 3.73 -18.37 -19.09
C ALA A 423 3.70 -17.11 -18.21
N ALA A 424 3.78 -17.26 -16.90
CA ALA A 424 3.87 -16.13 -15.98
C ALA A 424 5.11 -15.27 -16.25
N PHE A 425 6.28 -15.89 -16.47
CA PHE A 425 7.53 -15.16 -16.75
C PHE A 425 7.45 -14.36 -18.06
N VAL A 426 6.92 -14.95 -19.13
CA VAL A 426 6.72 -14.28 -20.43
C VAL A 426 5.78 -13.09 -20.30
N MET A 427 4.68 -13.24 -19.55
CA MET A 427 3.71 -12.15 -19.35
C MET A 427 4.25 -11.04 -18.46
N PHE A 428 5.09 -11.38 -17.47
CA PHE A 428 5.65 -10.41 -16.53
C PHE A 428 6.82 -9.62 -17.11
N ARG A 429 7.66 -10.26 -17.93
CA ARG A 429 8.85 -9.63 -18.52
C ARG A 429 8.87 -9.86 -20.03
N PRO A 430 7.90 -9.32 -20.78
CA PRO A 430 7.89 -9.45 -22.23
C PRO A 430 9.15 -8.85 -22.86
N ASP A 431 9.69 -7.78 -22.28
CA ASP A 431 10.91 -7.10 -22.73
C ASP A 431 12.11 -8.03 -22.81
N PHE A 432 12.21 -9.02 -21.92
CA PHE A 432 13.31 -9.99 -21.95
C PHE A 432 13.33 -10.76 -23.27
N PHE A 433 12.17 -11.10 -23.83
CA PHE A 433 12.06 -11.80 -25.10
C PHE A 433 12.04 -10.82 -26.28
N MET A 434 11.34 -9.70 -26.12
CA MET A 434 11.19 -8.70 -27.18
C MET A 434 12.52 -8.02 -27.53
N GLU A 435 13.44 -7.83 -26.59
CA GLU A 435 14.78 -7.29 -26.88
C GLU A 435 15.59 -8.17 -27.84
N TYR A 436 15.36 -9.49 -27.89
CA TYR A 436 16.00 -10.36 -28.89
C TYR A 436 15.38 -10.24 -30.29
N ILE A 437 14.10 -9.85 -30.37
CA ILE A 437 13.33 -9.76 -31.62
C ILE A 437 13.41 -8.34 -32.22
N SER A 438 13.25 -7.33 -31.37
CA SER A 438 13.22 -5.91 -31.71
C SER A 438 13.90 -5.11 -30.59
N PRO A 439 15.24 -4.95 -30.65
CA PRO A 439 16.00 -4.28 -29.61
C PRO A 439 15.53 -2.83 -29.40
N THR A 440 15.28 -2.45 -28.15
CA THR A 440 14.79 -1.12 -27.79
C THR A 440 15.90 -0.08 -27.75
N ALA A 441 17.15 -0.53 -27.56
CA ALA A 441 18.34 0.31 -27.55
C ALA A 441 19.34 -0.15 -28.61
N ARG A 442 20.02 0.82 -29.23
CA ARG A 442 21.16 0.57 -30.13
C ARG A 442 22.41 1.18 -29.51
N HIS A 443 23.50 0.43 -29.50
CA HIS A 443 24.78 0.99 -29.09
C HIS A 443 25.26 1.99 -30.16
N ILE A 444 25.57 3.21 -29.74
CA ILE A 444 26.07 4.27 -30.60
C ILE A 444 27.46 4.63 -30.06
N GLU A 445 28.46 4.62 -30.94
CA GLU A 445 29.81 5.05 -30.57
C GLU A 445 29.81 6.52 -30.11
N PRO A 446 30.56 6.88 -29.05
CA PRO A 446 30.60 8.25 -28.52
C PRO A 446 30.91 9.32 -29.57
N ALA A 447 31.66 8.96 -30.62
CA ALA A 447 31.98 9.85 -31.74
C ALA A 447 30.76 10.34 -32.53
N HIS A 448 29.68 9.56 -32.54
CA HIS A 448 28.44 9.90 -33.26
C HIS A 448 27.37 10.53 -32.36
N LEU A 449 27.67 10.75 -31.07
CA LEU A 449 26.70 11.26 -30.09
C LEU A 449 26.02 12.56 -30.55
N VAL A 450 26.79 13.54 -31.03
CA VAL A 450 26.24 14.84 -31.48
C VAL A 450 25.32 14.68 -32.70
N GLN A 451 25.68 13.80 -33.64
CA GLN A 451 24.88 13.54 -34.84
C GLN A 451 23.56 12.84 -34.50
N GLU A 452 23.58 11.90 -33.56
CA GLU A 452 22.38 11.17 -33.16
C GLU A 452 21.48 12.01 -32.24
N ILE A 453 22.03 12.84 -31.36
CA ILE A 453 21.26 13.86 -30.63
C ILE A 453 20.52 14.78 -31.61
N ALA A 454 21.18 15.25 -32.67
CA ALA A 454 20.58 16.15 -33.66
C ALA A 454 19.44 15.50 -34.47
N LYS A 455 19.42 14.17 -34.60
CA LYS A 455 18.35 13.41 -35.28
C LYS A 455 17.21 13.01 -34.33
N THR A 456 17.46 13.07 -33.03
CA THR A 456 16.49 12.63 -32.02
C THR A 456 15.49 13.76 -31.76
N PRO A 457 14.18 13.49 -31.73
CA PRO A 457 13.17 14.50 -31.43
C PRO A 457 13.38 15.13 -30.04
N VAL A 458 13.14 16.44 -29.95
CA VAL A 458 13.20 17.21 -28.70
C VAL A 458 12.29 16.57 -27.65
N GLY A 459 12.80 16.43 -26.42
CA GLY A 459 12.09 15.84 -25.29
C GLY A 459 12.22 14.31 -25.16
N GLN A 460 12.90 13.61 -26.09
CA GLN A 460 13.25 12.21 -25.88
C GLN A 460 14.49 12.04 -24.98
N ASN A 461 14.54 10.94 -24.25
CA ASN A 461 15.64 10.63 -23.33
C ASN A 461 16.64 9.67 -23.97
N LEU A 462 17.91 10.07 -24.02
CA LEU A 462 19.03 9.24 -24.43
C LEU A 462 19.71 8.67 -23.19
N LYS A 463 19.91 7.34 -23.18
CA LYS A 463 20.72 6.69 -22.14
C LYS A 463 22.19 6.80 -22.53
N ILE A 464 22.96 7.49 -21.71
CA ILE A 464 24.41 7.68 -21.90
C ILE A 464 25.18 6.87 -20.85
N LYS A 465 26.30 6.27 -21.26
CA LYS A 465 27.28 5.67 -20.35
C LYS A 465 28.43 6.66 -20.19
N VAL A 466 28.69 7.10 -18.96
CA VAL A 466 29.71 8.10 -18.64
C VAL A 466 30.82 7.42 -17.84
N SER A 467 32.06 7.55 -18.31
CA SER A 467 33.27 7.13 -17.60
C SER A 467 33.99 8.37 -17.06
N GLY A 468 34.38 8.37 -15.79
CA GLY A 468 35.09 9.50 -15.17
C GLY A 468 35.79 9.13 -13.87
N LEU A 469 36.38 10.12 -13.21
CA LEU A 469 36.97 9.96 -11.88
C LEU A 469 35.98 10.47 -10.83
N ASN A 470 35.78 9.70 -9.76
CA ASN A 470 35.03 10.16 -8.60
C ASN A 470 35.83 11.21 -7.80
N PRO A 471 35.23 11.88 -6.79
CA PRO A 471 35.93 12.88 -5.97
C PRO A 471 37.19 12.39 -5.23
N TYR A 472 37.43 11.07 -5.22
CA TYR A 472 38.55 10.42 -4.57
C TYR A 472 39.58 9.86 -5.58
N GLY A 473 39.44 10.18 -6.86
CA GLY A 473 40.37 9.75 -7.91
C GLY A 473 40.23 8.30 -8.36
N LYS A 474 39.13 7.61 -8.02
CA LYS A 474 38.82 6.27 -8.52
C LYS A 474 38.04 6.36 -9.83
N GLU A 475 38.42 5.58 -10.84
CA GLU A 475 37.63 5.41 -12.06
C GLU A 475 36.25 4.84 -11.74
N ILE A 476 35.22 5.49 -12.29
CA ILE A 476 33.82 5.08 -12.18
C ILE A 476 33.17 5.12 -13.55
N GLU A 477 32.30 4.15 -13.81
CA GLU A 477 31.39 4.16 -14.94
C GLU A 477 29.96 4.13 -14.44
N PHE A 478 29.10 4.98 -14.99
CA PHE A 478 27.68 4.97 -14.64
C PHE A 478 26.81 5.34 -15.84
N TYR A 479 25.56 4.88 -15.80
CA TYR A 479 24.56 5.25 -16.79
C TYR A 479 23.75 6.45 -16.30
N SER A 480 23.47 7.38 -17.21
CA SER A 480 22.60 8.54 -16.97
C SER A 480 21.61 8.71 -18.12
N GLN A 481 20.57 9.50 -17.88
CA GLN A 481 19.62 9.93 -18.92
C GLN A 481 19.90 11.38 -19.28
N LEU A 482 20.01 11.66 -20.57
CA LEU A 482 20.10 12.99 -21.15
C LEU A 482 18.81 13.25 -21.93
N SER A 483 18.00 14.21 -21.46
CA SER A 483 16.88 14.70 -22.27
C SER A 483 17.42 15.56 -23.40
N VAL A 484 16.97 15.29 -24.62
CA VAL A 484 17.29 16.11 -25.79
C VAL A 484 16.63 17.49 -25.62
N PRO A 485 17.43 18.56 -25.48
CA PRO A 485 16.94 19.89 -25.16
C PRO A 485 16.17 20.56 -26.30
#